data_AF-A0A0C9YWN5-F1
#
_entry.id   AF-A0A0C9YWN5-F1
#
_cell.length_a   1.000
_cell.length_b   1.000
_cell.length_c   1.000
_cell.angle_alpha   90.00
_cell.angle_beta   90.00
_cell.angle_gamma   90.00
#
_symmetry.space_group_name_H-M   'P 1'
#
loop_
_entity.id
_entity.type
_entity.pdbx_description
1 polymer ?
#
loop_
_entity_poly.entity_id
_entity_poly.type
_entity_poly.pdbx_seq_one_letter_code
_entity_poly.pdbx_strand_id
1 'polypeptide(L)'
;MTRWLQCQEAVIWFNSYLTWHNGNNHLATHPADDCSGSDKGDTSQAHAADPPNYTTPESARSSPSSGMPYRLSKRPQFPRKTVPYLQQHHGAVHFIPALQDFLSNLTNGQQYFCPNVNDRFDCFSNVMIQLTPHDHMANRNLTARIYSHPQRDNRSRKPPTLARFDTALALFDENPQQCGGFHGFRVAEIRVIFKLLPHLGNYPHPLVYVHWFKALNYFDDSVGMFCATCSTQQRCPNAAIIPIHRLIQPCHLIPKFPVGAVNPRTLISAFLTGTKIIFNYPWYYYVLGMTISEVEVQVGGQVNYHTVVVGKHSSGSQEPVRVETVARYNGSRESVECTLQSNVHNVAASALNSRPM
;
A
#
# COMPACT_ATOMS: atom_id res chain seq x y z
N MET A 1 -4.88 -13.43 -20.82
CA MET A 1 -6.06 -12.55 -20.92
C MET A 1 -7.15 -12.92 -19.92
N THR A 2 -7.46 -14.21 -19.72
CA THR A 2 -8.50 -14.68 -18.78
C THR A 2 -8.34 -14.20 -17.34
N ARG A 3 -7.12 -14.10 -16.81
CA ARG A 3 -6.89 -13.71 -15.41
C ARG A 3 -7.27 -12.25 -15.08
N TRP A 4 -7.14 -11.34 -16.05
CA TRP A 4 -7.55 -9.94 -15.86
C TRP A 4 -9.08 -9.81 -15.90
N LEU A 5 -9.73 -10.50 -16.84
CA LEU A 5 -11.19 -10.63 -16.91
C LEU A 5 -11.76 -11.22 -15.61
N GLN A 6 -11.17 -12.31 -15.09
CA GLN A 6 -11.56 -12.90 -13.82
C GLN A 6 -11.45 -11.94 -12.64
N CYS A 7 -10.40 -11.11 -12.58
CA CYS A 7 -10.29 -10.09 -11.55
C CYS A 7 -11.37 -9.01 -11.71
N GLN A 8 -11.67 -8.58 -12.94
CA GLN A 8 -12.71 -7.60 -13.20
C GLN A 8 -14.11 -8.15 -12.85
N GLU A 9 -14.39 -9.39 -13.23
CA GLU A 9 -15.60 -10.11 -12.83
C GLU A 9 -15.69 -10.21 -11.30
N ALA A 10 -14.63 -10.63 -10.61
CA ALA A 10 -14.64 -10.70 -9.14
C ALA A 10 -14.96 -9.35 -8.48
N VAL A 11 -14.41 -8.25 -9.00
CA VAL A 11 -14.73 -6.88 -8.52
C VAL A 11 -16.20 -6.52 -8.79
N ILE A 12 -16.72 -6.83 -9.98
CA ILE A 12 -18.13 -6.59 -10.32
C ILE A 12 -19.05 -7.37 -9.38
N TRP A 13 -18.80 -8.68 -9.21
CA TRP A 13 -19.58 -9.54 -8.32
C TRP A 13 -19.56 -9.06 -6.88
N PHE A 14 -18.40 -8.62 -6.40
CA PHE A 14 -18.28 -8.08 -5.04
C PHE A 14 -19.03 -6.73 -4.87
N ASN A 15 -18.95 -5.83 -5.84
CA ASN A 15 -19.72 -4.58 -5.81
C ASN A 15 -21.24 -4.83 -5.84
N SER A 16 -21.69 -5.80 -6.64
CA SER A 16 -23.10 -6.22 -6.65
C SER A 16 -23.53 -6.78 -5.30
N TYR A 17 -22.68 -7.59 -4.66
CA TYR A 17 -22.93 -8.10 -3.30
C TYR A 17 -23.05 -6.97 -2.27
N LEU A 18 -22.15 -5.99 -2.29
CA LEU A 18 -22.21 -4.84 -1.38
C LEU A 18 -23.49 -4.02 -1.58
N THR A 19 -23.91 -3.82 -2.82
CA THR A 19 -25.15 -3.09 -3.14
C THR A 19 -26.38 -3.83 -2.62
N TRP A 20 -26.45 -5.16 -2.83
CA TRP A 20 -27.51 -6.00 -2.29
C TRP A 20 -27.54 -5.98 -0.76
N HIS A 21 -26.37 -6.16 -0.12
CA HIS A 21 -26.25 -6.18 1.33
C HIS A 21 -26.70 -4.85 1.97
N ASN A 22 -26.28 -3.72 1.38
CA ASN A 22 -26.67 -2.40 1.88
C ASN A 22 -28.15 -2.08 1.61
N GLY A 23 -28.73 -2.59 0.51
CA GLY A 23 -30.15 -2.48 0.22
C GLY A 23 -31.04 -3.28 1.19
N ASN A 24 -30.59 -4.48 1.60
CA ASN A 24 -31.32 -5.32 2.55
C ASN A 24 -31.36 -4.77 3.97
N ASN A 25 -30.41 -3.91 4.36
CA ASN A 25 -30.42 -3.27 5.67
C ASN A 25 -31.48 -2.15 5.81
N HIS A 26 -32.13 -1.74 4.72
CA HIS A 26 -33.12 -0.65 4.74
C HIS A 26 -34.59 -1.11 4.76
N LEU A 27 -34.87 -2.42 4.76
CA LEU A 27 -36.25 -2.96 4.66
C LEU A 27 -36.65 -3.96 5.75
N ALA A 28 -35.91 -4.04 6.86
CA ALA A 28 -36.35 -4.78 8.04
C ALA A 28 -37.20 -3.89 8.97
N THR A 29 -38.31 -3.37 8.45
CA THR A 29 -39.47 -3.01 9.28
C THR A 29 -40.59 -3.93 8.82
N HIS A 30 -40.56 -5.18 9.25
CA HIS A 30 -41.68 -6.09 9.04
C HIS A 30 -42.50 -6.19 10.34
N PRO A 31 -43.84 -6.21 10.23
CA PRO A 31 -44.75 -6.31 11.36
C PRO A 31 -44.61 -7.68 12.02
N ALA A 32 -44.83 -7.72 13.32
CA ALA A 32 -44.95 -8.95 14.09
C ALA A 32 -46.01 -9.85 13.46
N ASP A 33 -45.61 -11.05 13.05
CA ASP A 33 -46.55 -12.13 12.77
C ASP A 33 -46.10 -13.36 13.55
N ASP A 34 -46.94 -13.70 14.54
CA ASP A 34 -46.87 -14.87 15.39
C ASP A 34 -46.99 -16.14 14.55
N CYS A 35 -46.04 -17.08 14.70
CA CYS A 35 -46.32 -18.49 14.46
C CYS A 35 -45.45 -19.41 15.33
N SER A 36 -46.11 -19.93 16.36
CA SER A 36 -45.76 -21.10 17.16
C SER A 36 -45.62 -22.37 16.29
N GLY A 37 -44.62 -23.20 16.58
CA GLY A 37 -44.47 -24.50 15.92
C GLY A 37 -43.27 -25.32 16.41
N SER A 38 -43.47 -26.05 17.50
CA SER A 38 -42.64 -27.14 18.03
C SER A 38 -42.35 -28.23 16.98
N ASP A 39 -41.14 -28.83 16.94
CA ASP A 39 -40.93 -30.25 17.32
C ASP A 39 -39.46 -30.72 17.20
N LYS A 40 -39.18 -31.78 17.94
CA LYS A 40 -37.91 -32.41 18.36
C LYS A 40 -37.14 -33.14 17.25
N GLY A 41 -35.84 -33.31 17.49
CA GLY A 41 -34.99 -34.32 16.85
C GLY A 41 -33.71 -34.55 17.65
N ASP A 42 -33.62 -35.74 18.25
CA ASP A 42 -32.58 -36.15 19.20
C ASP A 42 -31.58 -37.13 18.53
N THR A 43 -30.36 -37.15 19.10
CA THR A 43 -29.38 -38.26 19.16
C THR A 43 -28.59 -38.73 17.92
N SER A 44 -27.24 -38.66 17.99
CA SER A 44 -26.29 -39.83 18.00
C SER A 44 -24.92 -39.60 17.29
N GLN A 45 -23.87 -39.61 18.12
CA GLN A 45 -22.55 -40.28 18.05
C GLN A 45 -21.79 -40.62 16.74
N ALA A 46 -20.48 -40.39 16.86
CA ALA A 46 -19.31 -41.18 16.41
C ALA A 46 -18.93 -41.18 14.90
N HIS A 47 -17.70 -40.77 14.59
CA HIS A 47 -16.60 -41.68 14.25
C HIS A 47 -15.30 -40.92 13.94
N ALA A 48 -14.21 -41.38 14.57
CA ALA A 48 -12.84 -40.99 14.29
C ALA A 48 -12.37 -41.58 12.94
N ALA A 49 -11.63 -40.79 12.17
CA ALA A 49 -10.80 -41.29 11.07
C ALA A 49 -9.56 -40.39 10.90
N ASP A 50 -8.41 -40.92 11.27
CA ASP A 50 -7.08 -40.42 10.92
C ASP A 50 -6.87 -40.44 9.39
N PRO A 51 -6.22 -39.42 8.80
CA PRO A 51 -5.61 -39.56 7.49
C PRO A 51 -4.08 -39.83 7.57
N PRO A 52 -3.53 -40.54 6.57
CA PRO A 52 -2.21 -41.18 6.64
C PRO A 52 -1.04 -40.21 6.45
N ASN A 53 0.00 -40.54 7.18
CA ASN A 53 1.33 -39.96 7.20
C ASN A 53 2.07 -40.22 5.87
N TYR A 54 2.11 -39.23 4.98
CA TYR A 54 3.01 -39.22 3.82
C TYR A 54 4.31 -38.52 4.16
N THR A 55 5.28 -39.30 4.65
CA THR A 55 6.67 -38.89 4.80
C THR A 55 7.31 -38.70 3.42
N THR A 56 7.39 -37.47 2.95
CA THR A 56 8.25 -37.10 1.80
C THR A 56 9.57 -36.53 2.33
N PRO A 57 10.74 -37.11 2.00
CA PRO A 57 12.02 -36.62 2.45
C PRO A 57 12.50 -35.49 1.53
N GLU A 58 12.02 -34.26 1.74
CA GLU A 58 12.60 -33.09 1.06
C GLU A 58 13.76 -32.50 1.88
N SER A 59 14.94 -33.10 1.63
CA SER A 59 16.23 -32.50 1.95
C SER A 59 16.42 -31.21 1.15
N ALA A 60 16.20 -30.07 1.79
CA ALA A 60 17.07 -28.89 1.77
C ALA A 60 16.41 -27.79 2.60
N ARG A 61 16.48 -27.92 3.94
CA ARG A 61 16.23 -26.79 4.85
C ARG A 61 17.23 -25.70 4.56
N SER A 62 16.89 -24.78 3.65
CA SER A 62 17.45 -23.44 3.66
C SER A 62 17.11 -22.85 5.03
N SER A 63 18.14 -22.65 5.86
CA SER A 63 18.04 -22.00 7.16
C SER A 63 17.14 -20.75 7.07
N PRO A 64 16.19 -20.55 7.99
CA PRO A 64 15.41 -19.32 8.06
C PRO A 64 16.36 -18.20 8.50
N SER A 65 17.05 -17.61 7.52
CA SER A 65 17.98 -16.52 7.74
C SER A 65 17.18 -15.25 8.07
N SER A 66 16.99 -15.00 9.36
CA SER A 66 16.61 -13.72 9.98
C SER A 66 15.21 -13.21 9.62
N GLY A 67 14.49 -12.63 10.59
CA GLY A 67 13.15 -12.05 10.44
C GLY A 67 13.10 -10.79 9.56
N MET A 68 13.86 -10.78 8.46
CA MET A 68 13.92 -9.69 7.51
C MET A 68 12.71 -9.76 6.56
N PRO A 69 12.05 -8.62 6.28
CA PRO A 69 10.87 -8.59 5.42
C PRO A 69 11.20 -8.77 3.92
N TYR A 70 12.38 -9.29 3.57
CA TYR A 70 12.81 -9.46 2.20
C TYR A 70 13.84 -10.58 2.01
N ARG A 71 13.96 -11.07 0.77
CA ARG A 71 14.89 -12.10 0.32
C ARG A 71 15.53 -11.73 -1.01
N LEU A 72 16.86 -11.69 -1.04
CA LEU A 72 17.64 -11.52 -2.28
C LEU A 72 18.18 -12.86 -2.76
N SER A 73 18.55 -12.91 -4.05
CA SER A 73 19.33 -14.04 -4.57
C SER A 73 20.71 -14.09 -3.89
N LYS A 74 21.18 -15.31 -3.61
CA LYS A 74 22.51 -15.53 -2.98
C LYS A 74 23.65 -14.94 -3.81
N ARG A 75 23.51 -14.94 -5.14
CA ARG A 75 24.50 -14.41 -6.08
C ARG A 75 23.95 -13.19 -6.81
N PRO A 76 24.75 -12.12 -6.99
CA PRO A 76 24.37 -11.00 -7.85
C PRO A 76 24.35 -11.45 -9.31
N GLN A 77 23.31 -11.09 -10.05
CA GLN A 77 23.22 -11.39 -11.48
C GLN A 77 24.09 -10.46 -12.32
N PHE A 78 24.50 -9.33 -11.75
CA PHE A 78 25.38 -8.35 -12.36
C PHE A 78 26.49 -7.99 -11.38
N PRO A 79 27.50 -8.86 -11.21
CA PRO A 79 28.59 -8.59 -10.28
C PRO A 79 29.49 -7.46 -10.79
N ARG A 80 30.06 -6.70 -9.84
CA ARG A 80 31.14 -5.72 -10.06
C ARG A 80 30.89 -4.73 -11.21
N LYS A 81 29.68 -4.17 -11.30
CA LYS A 81 29.33 -3.17 -12.33
C LYS A 81 29.76 -1.77 -11.92
N THR A 82 30.37 -1.05 -12.86
CA THR A 82 30.84 0.33 -12.63
C THR A 82 29.68 1.32 -12.66
N VAL A 83 29.88 2.50 -12.08
CA VAL A 83 28.86 3.56 -12.10
C VAL A 83 28.45 3.97 -13.53
N PRO A 84 29.35 4.15 -14.51
CA PRO A 84 28.96 4.44 -15.89
C PRO A 84 28.06 3.36 -16.50
N TYR A 85 28.29 2.08 -16.17
CA TYR A 85 27.42 0.99 -16.61
C TYR A 85 26.01 1.12 -16.02
N LEU A 86 25.90 1.49 -14.74
CA LEU A 86 24.60 1.72 -14.09
C LEU A 86 23.87 2.91 -14.72
N GLN A 87 24.58 4.01 -14.99
CA GLN A 87 24.02 5.17 -15.67
C GLN A 87 23.49 4.81 -17.06
N GLN A 88 24.30 4.13 -17.87
CA GLN A 88 23.96 3.81 -19.25
C GLN A 88 22.86 2.75 -19.38
N HIS A 89 22.96 1.65 -18.64
CA HIS A 89 22.07 0.50 -18.84
C HIS A 89 20.86 0.49 -17.91
N HIS A 90 21.02 0.96 -16.67
CA HIS A 90 19.92 1.02 -15.71
C HIS A 90 19.19 2.38 -15.72
N GLY A 91 19.74 3.38 -16.42
CA GLY A 91 19.21 4.75 -16.40
C GLY A 91 19.47 5.48 -15.09
N ALA A 92 20.45 5.02 -14.29
CA ALA A 92 20.77 5.58 -12.98
C ALA A 92 21.67 6.82 -13.08
N VAL A 93 21.23 7.84 -13.82
CA VAL A 93 22.03 9.02 -14.20
C VAL A 93 22.67 9.71 -12.99
N HIS A 94 21.89 9.87 -11.91
CA HIS A 94 22.31 10.55 -10.68
C HIS A 94 22.71 9.58 -9.56
N PHE A 95 23.31 8.43 -9.91
CA PHE A 95 23.68 7.41 -8.92
C PHE A 95 24.65 7.92 -7.85
N ILE A 96 25.72 8.61 -8.24
CA ILE A 96 26.74 9.13 -7.29
C ILE A 96 26.15 10.18 -6.34
N PRO A 97 25.46 11.25 -6.82
CA PRO A 97 24.82 12.20 -5.91
C PRO A 97 23.82 11.55 -4.95
N ALA A 98 22.96 10.67 -5.45
CA ALA A 98 22.00 9.95 -4.60
C ALA A 98 22.68 9.05 -3.56
N LEU A 99 23.86 8.50 -3.87
CA LEU A 99 24.63 7.68 -2.93
C LEU A 99 25.32 8.55 -1.88
N GLN A 100 25.84 9.72 -2.27
CA GLN A 100 26.40 10.70 -1.35
C GLN A 100 25.34 11.19 -0.37
N ASP A 101 24.13 11.54 -0.85
CA ASP A 101 23.01 11.95 -0.02
C ASP A 101 22.59 10.85 0.97
N PHE A 102 22.58 9.59 0.50
CA PHE A 102 22.31 8.45 1.37
C PHE A 102 23.40 8.27 2.44
N LEU A 103 24.68 8.36 2.06
CA LEU A 103 25.80 8.22 2.99
C LEU A 103 25.87 9.35 4.01
N SER A 104 25.62 10.59 3.60
CA SER A 104 25.59 11.74 4.52
C SER A 104 24.51 11.60 5.59
N ASN A 105 23.34 11.08 5.19
CA ASN A 105 22.24 10.79 6.12
C ASN A 105 22.59 9.60 7.02
N LEU A 106 23.24 8.57 6.49
CA LEU A 106 23.65 7.39 7.26
C LEU A 106 24.69 7.72 8.33
N THR A 107 25.63 8.61 8.04
CA THR A 107 26.72 8.97 8.96
C THR A 107 26.40 10.18 9.85
N ASN A 108 25.18 10.73 9.80
CA ASN A 108 24.80 11.96 10.49
C ASN A 108 25.81 13.11 10.24
N GLY A 109 26.32 13.22 9.01
CA GLY A 109 27.32 14.21 8.63
C GLY A 109 28.77 13.92 9.04
N GLN A 110 29.07 12.75 9.63
CA GLN A 110 30.46 12.33 9.83
C GLN A 110 31.16 12.03 8.50
N GLN A 111 32.49 12.14 8.49
CA GLN A 111 33.32 11.86 7.31
C GLN A 111 33.12 10.43 6.81
N TYR A 112 32.84 10.31 5.52
CA TYR A 112 32.76 9.03 4.80
C TYR A 112 33.62 9.09 3.53
N PHE A 113 33.98 7.92 3.02
CA PHE A 113 34.72 7.84 1.76
C PHE A 113 33.82 8.28 0.60
N CYS A 114 34.26 9.30 -0.15
CA CYS A 114 33.52 9.79 -1.29
C CYS A 114 33.39 8.69 -2.35
N PRO A 115 32.16 8.33 -2.76
CA PRO A 115 31.97 7.32 -3.80
C PRO A 115 32.57 7.81 -5.13
N ASN A 116 33.20 6.89 -5.85
CA ASN A 116 33.92 7.14 -7.08
C ASN A 116 33.19 6.51 -8.29
N VAL A 117 33.36 7.09 -9.47
CA VAL A 117 32.89 6.56 -10.75
C VAL A 117 33.47 5.15 -11.04
N ASN A 118 34.67 4.88 -10.52
CA ASN A 118 35.34 3.59 -10.68
C ASN A 118 34.85 2.50 -9.70
N ASP A 119 33.98 2.85 -8.76
CA ASP A 119 33.42 1.89 -7.81
C ASP A 119 32.59 0.83 -8.52
N ARG A 120 32.70 -0.41 -8.01
CA ARG A 120 32.12 -1.60 -8.65
C ARG A 120 31.10 -2.25 -7.74
N PHE A 121 29.83 -2.11 -8.07
CA PHE A 121 28.71 -2.60 -7.26
C PHE A 121 28.21 -3.96 -7.72
N ASP A 122 27.89 -4.81 -6.76
CA ASP A 122 27.17 -6.06 -7.01
C ASP A 122 25.68 -5.80 -7.09
N CYS A 123 25.13 -5.93 -8.30
CA CYS A 123 23.74 -5.61 -8.59
C CYS A 123 22.88 -6.87 -8.77
N PHE A 124 21.65 -6.79 -8.28
CA PHE A 124 20.67 -7.86 -8.23
C PHE A 124 19.51 -7.57 -9.18
N SER A 125 19.05 -8.60 -9.90
CA SER A 125 17.98 -8.47 -10.90
C SER A 125 16.57 -8.48 -10.30
N ASN A 126 16.44 -8.95 -9.06
CA ASN A 126 15.18 -9.00 -8.35
C ASN A 126 15.37 -9.11 -6.83
N VAL A 127 14.33 -8.69 -6.11
CA VAL A 127 14.12 -8.94 -4.68
C VAL A 127 12.74 -9.55 -4.49
N MET A 128 12.59 -10.43 -3.51
CA MET A 128 11.28 -10.82 -2.98
C MET A 128 11.05 -10.09 -1.67
N ILE A 129 9.95 -9.36 -1.54
CA ILE A 129 9.55 -8.70 -0.29
C ILE A 129 8.36 -9.45 0.31
N GLN A 130 8.27 -9.46 1.64
CA GLN A 130 7.11 -9.93 2.38
C GLN A 130 6.09 -8.80 2.42
N LEU A 131 4.85 -9.12 2.06
CA LEU A 131 3.75 -8.17 2.16
C LEU A 131 3.19 -8.23 3.57
N THR A 132 2.89 -7.07 4.15
CA THR A 132 2.19 -6.98 5.42
C THR A 132 0.85 -7.71 5.31
N PRO A 133 0.55 -8.68 6.18
CA PRO A 133 -0.75 -9.33 6.21
C PRO A 133 -1.84 -8.29 6.44
N HIS A 134 -2.96 -8.45 5.74
CA HIS A 134 -4.14 -7.60 5.97
C HIS A 134 -5.18 -8.42 6.74
N ASP A 135 -5.90 -7.80 7.67
CA ASP A 135 -6.90 -8.47 8.53
C ASP A 135 -7.93 -9.33 7.79
N HIS A 136 -8.23 -9.01 6.53
CA HIS A 136 -9.19 -9.75 5.69
C HIS A 136 -8.57 -10.87 4.85
N MET A 137 -7.25 -10.98 4.83
CA MET A 137 -6.56 -12.08 4.17
C MET A 137 -6.17 -13.12 5.21
N ALA A 138 -6.58 -14.37 4.97
CA ALA A 138 -6.06 -15.51 5.72
C ALA A 138 -4.54 -15.38 5.81
N ASN A 139 -3.98 -15.54 7.01
CA ASN A 139 -2.61 -15.24 7.44
C ASN A 139 -1.53 -16.07 6.69
N ARG A 140 -1.51 -15.95 5.37
CA ARG A 140 -0.61 -16.63 4.46
C ARG A 140 0.59 -15.71 4.27
N ASN A 141 1.78 -16.30 4.27
CA ASN A 141 3.03 -15.60 3.99
C ASN A 141 3.02 -15.07 2.55
N LEU A 142 2.43 -13.89 2.34
CA LEU A 142 2.35 -13.25 1.05
C LEU A 142 3.71 -12.66 0.72
N THR A 143 4.28 -13.13 -0.39
CA THR A 143 5.54 -12.60 -0.91
C THR A 143 5.32 -12.07 -2.31
N ALA A 144 6.01 -10.99 -2.63
CA ALA A 144 5.93 -10.34 -3.92
C ALA A 144 7.33 -10.09 -4.48
N ARG A 145 7.48 -10.30 -5.78
CA ARG A 145 8.77 -10.19 -6.46
C ARG A 145 8.84 -8.92 -7.28
N ILE A 146 9.91 -8.17 -7.08
CA ILE A 146 10.20 -6.92 -7.78
C ILE A 146 11.42 -7.14 -8.64
N TYR A 147 11.33 -6.78 -9.93
CA TYR A 147 12.42 -6.89 -10.89
C TYR A 147 13.09 -5.54 -11.18
N SER A 148 14.40 -5.61 -11.40
CA SER A 148 15.23 -4.47 -11.78
C SER A 148 16.39 -4.97 -12.64
N HIS A 149 16.18 -5.04 -13.95
CA HIS A 149 17.26 -5.43 -14.86
C HIS A 149 17.22 -4.65 -16.18
N PRO A 150 18.39 -4.21 -16.68
CA PRO A 150 18.54 -3.56 -17.96
C PRO A 150 18.22 -4.53 -19.10
N GLN A 151 18.12 -3.98 -20.30
CA GLN A 151 18.08 -4.77 -21.52
C GLN A 151 19.31 -5.67 -21.59
N ARG A 152 19.09 -6.93 -21.97
CA ARG A 152 20.14 -7.93 -22.11
C ARG A 152 20.08 -8.53 -23.49
N ASP A 153 21.20 -8.51 -24.19
CA ASP A 153 21.35 -9.32 -25.38
C ASP A 153 21.38 -10.79 -24.97
N ASN A 154 20.45 -11.54 -25.54
CA ASN A 154 20.44 -12.98 -25.35
C ASN A 154 21.39 -13.63 -26.37
N ARG A 155 21.73 -14.90 -26.16
CA ARG A 155 22.52 -15.68 -27.12
C ARG A 155 21.91 -15.56 -28.52
N SER A 156 22.74 -15.62 -29.57
CA SER A 156 22.43 -15.36 -31.00
C SER A 156 21.10 -15.91 -31.56
N ARG A 157 20.47 -16.89 -30.91
CA ARG A 157 19.18 -17.50 -31.33
C ARG A 157 17.96 -17.07 -30.51
N LYS A 158 18.10 -16.17 -29.54
CA LYS A 158 16.99 -15.68 -28.69
C LYS A 158 16.88 -14.16 -28.83
N PRO A 159 15.66 -13.61 -28.97
CA PRO A 159 15.47 -12.17 -29.03
C PRO A 159 16.02 -11.51 -27.75
N PRO A 160 16.53 -10.27 -27.80
CA PRO A 160 17.00 -9.56 -26.62
C PRO A 160 15.92 -9.50 -25.53
N THR A 161 16.32 -9.71 -24.27
CA THR A 161 15.41 -9.46 -23.15
C THR A 161 15.30 -7.96 -22.95
N LEU A 162 14.10 -7.40 -23.07
CA LEU A 162 13.86 -5.99 -22.85
C LEU A 162 14.19 -5.59 -21.41
N ALA A 163 14.53 -4.31 -21.22
CA ALA A 163 14.71 -3.76 -19.88
C ALA A 163 13.39 -3.87 -19.09
N ARG A 164 13.49 -4.25 -17.82
CA ARG A 164 12.36 -4.34 -16.90
C ARG A 164 12.71 -3.69 -15.58
N PHE A 165 11.99 -2.62 -15.28
CA PHE A 165 12.05 -1.89 -14.02
C PHE A 165 10.65 -1.88 -13.43
N ASP A 166 10.45 -2.68 -12.39
CA ASP A 166 9.18 -2.73 -11.70
C ASP A 166 9.01 -1.50 -10.80
N THR A 167 7.76 -1.19 -10.52
CA THR A 167 7.37 -0.09 -9.64
C THR A 167 6.87 -0.63 -8.31
N ALA A 168 7.13 0.11 -7.24
CA ALA A 168 6.70 -0.24 -5.91
C ALA A 168 6.23 1.00 -5.15
N LEU A 169 5.33 0.78 -4.19
CA LEU A 169 5.02 1.77 -3.17
C LEU A 169 6.14 1.73 -2.13
N ALA A 170 6.72 2.89 -1.84
CA ALA A 170 7.81 3.03 -0.89
C ALA A 170 7.54 4.15 0.12
N LEU A 171 8.05 3.98 1.34
CA LEU A 171 8.09 5.03 2.36
C LEU A 171 9.03 6.14 1.89
N PHE A 172 8.47 7.34 1.76
CA PHE A 172 9.19 8.56 1.43
C PHE A 172 9.52 9.37 2.70
N ASP A 173 8.57 9.46 3.63
CA ASP A 173 8.71 10.15 4.91
C ASP A 173 8.67 9.14 6.08
N GLU A 174 9.46 9.38 7.11
CA GLU A 174 9.53 8.55 8.33
C GLU A 174 8.41 8.86 9.34
N ASN A 175 7.66 9.96 9.14
CA ASN A 175 6.49 10.31 9.97
C ASN A 175 5.14 10.07 9.25
N PRO A 176 4.80 8.83 8.83
CA PRO A 176 3.51 8.55 8.20
C PRO A 176 2.33 8.68 9.18
N GLN A 177 2.59 8.72 10.49
CA GLN A 177 1.56 8.61 11.52
C GLN A 177 0.66 9.85 11.67
N GLN A 178 1.04 10.99 11.11
CA GLN A 178 0.30 12.25 11.35
C GLN A 178 -0.85 12.48 10.37
N CYS A 179 -0.89 11.78 9.24
CA CYS A 179 -1.93 11.91 8.24
C CYS A 179 -2.27 10.52 7.70
N GLY A 180 -3.50 10.04 7.91
CA GLY A 180 -3.94 8.75 7.38
C GLY A 180 -3.85 8.65 5.85
N GLY A 181 -4.10 7.45 5.31
CA GLY A 181 -4.13 7.20 3.86
C GLY A 181 -2.74 7.01 3.24
N PHE A 182 -2.51 7.60 2.06
CA PHE A 182 -1.25 7.47 1.29
C PHE A 182 -0.20 8.53 1.67
N HIS A 183 -0.41 9.29 2.73
CA HIS A 183 0.57 10.26 3.20
C HIS A 183 1.87 9.55 3.63
N GLY A 184 3.02 10.14 3.32
CA GLY A 184 4.33 9.53 3.58
C GLY A 184 4.72 8.41 2.60
N PHE A 185 3.83 7.96 1.71
CA PHE A 185 4.16 6.99 0.66
C PHE A 185 4.29 7.64 -0.71
N ARG A 186 5.21 7.10 -1.53
CA ARG A 186 5.32 7.46 -2.95
C ARG A 186 5.55 6.24 -3.80
N VAL A 187 5.08 6.32 -5.05
CA VAL A 187 5.45 5.34 -6.06
C VAL A 187 6.90 5.59 -6.47
N ALA A 188 7.65 4.51 -6.59
CA ALA A 188 9.05 4.49 -6.97
C ALA A 188 9.26 3.46 -8.08
N GLU A 189 9.92 3.85 -9.17
CA GLU A 189 10.42 2.92 -10.18
C GLU A 189 11.82 2.45 -9.80
N ILE A 190 12.02 1.13 -9.73
CA ILE A 190 13.23 0.54 -9.17
C ILE A 190 14.24 0.25 -10.29
N ARG A 191 15.34 1.03 -10.33
CA ARG A 191 16.34 0.93 -11.40
C ARG A 191 17.55 0.07 -11.07
N VAL A 192 18.01 0.09 -9.81
CA VAL A 192 19.15 -0.73 -9.37
C VAL A 192 18.90 -1.27 -7.98
N ILE A 193 19.13 -2.57 -7.77
CA ILE A 193 19.18 -3.20 -6.44
C ILE A 193 20.63 -3.60 -6.21
N PHE A 194 21.27 -3.16 -5.13
CA PHE A 194 22.69 -3.40 -4.88
C PHE A 194 23.02 -3.52 -3.39
N LYS A 195 24.26 -3.93 -3.08
CA LYS A 195 24.82 -3.87 -1.73
C LYS A 195 25.83 -2.75 -1.64
N LEU A 196 25.85 -2.05 -0.50
CA LEU A 196 26.84 -1.02 -0.23
C LEU A 196 28.25 -1.64 -0.19
N LEU A 197 29.23 -0.93 -0.74
CA LEU A 197 30.62 -1.39 -0.73
C LEU A 197 31.22 -1.24 0.67
N PRO A 198 31.95 -2.24 1.19
CA PRO A 198 32.47 -2.20 2.56
C PRO A 198 33.34 -0.99 2.89
N HIS A 199 34.05 -0.43 1.90
CA HIS A 199 34.90 0.74 2.08
C HIS A 199 34.11 2.05 2.14
N LEU A 200 32.88 2.10 1.61
CA LEU A 200 32.00 3.28 1.71
C LEU A 200 31.23 3.30 3.04
N GLY A 201 31.14 2.15 3.71
CA GLY A 201 30.48 2.00 4.99
C GLY A 201 29.93 0.59 5.17
N ASN A 202 29.42 0.32 6.37
CA ASN A 202 28.73 -0.92 6.66
C ASN A 202 27.24 -0.65 6.83
N TYR A 203 26.43 -1.21 5.93
CA TYR A 203 24.97 -1.14 6.03
C TYR A 203 24.39 -2.54 5.82
N PRO A 204 23.61 -3.07 6.77
CA PRO A 204 23.21 -4.49 6.77
C PRO A 204 22.17 -4.81 5.70
N HIS A 205 21.41 -3.81 5.25
CA HIS A 205 20.35 -4.00 4.27
C HIS A 205 20.84 -3.67 2.86
N PRO A 206 20.39 -4.41 1.83
CA PRO A 206 20.55 -3.99 0.44
C PRO A 206 19.89 -2.63 0.20
N LEU A 207 20.44 -1.92 -0.77
CA LEU A 207 20.01 -0.60 -1.18
C LEU A 207 19.35 -0.66 -2.55
N VAL A 208 18.46 0.30 -2.79
CA VAL A 208 17.72 0.40 -4.04
C VAL A 208 17.82 1.83 -4.55
N TYR A 209 18.32 1.99 -5.77
CA TYR A 209 18.24 3.26 -6.50
C TYR A 209 16.90 3.33 -7.22
N VAL A 210 16.15 4.39 -6.96
CA VAL A 210 14.79 4.57 -7.46
C VAL A 210 14.62 5.90 -8.17
N HIS A 211 13.70 5.93 -9.14
CA HIS A 211 13.12 7.17 -9.63
C HIS A 211 11.76 7.40 -8.97
N TRP A 212 11.59 8.59 -8.38
CA TRP A 212 10.37 8.95 -7.71
C TRP A 212 9.30 9.41 -8.68
N PHE A 213 8.06 9.02 -8.39
CA PHE A 213 6.88 9.72 -8.88
C PHE A 213 6.53 10.85 -7.91
N LYS A 214 5.70 11.79 -8.37
CA LYS A 214 5.08 12.80 -7.51
C LYS A 214 4.21 12.12 -6.46
N ALA A 215 4.00 12.81 -5.34
CA ALA A 215 3.10 12.34 -4.29
C ALA A 215 1.70 12.04 -4.84
N LEU A 216 1.06 11.00 -4.32
CA LEU A 216 -0.26 10.52 -4.74
C LEU A 216 -1.37 11.44 -4.20
N ASN A 217 -1.37 12.70 -4.60
CA ASN A 217 -2.27 13.73 -4.07
C ASN A 217 -3.51 13.95 -4.95
N TYR A 218 -3.61 13.26 -6.08
CA TYR A 218 -4.71 13.41 -7.03
C TYR A 218 -5.34 12.06 -7.34
N PHE A 219 -6.60 11.91 -6.92
CA PHE A 219 -7.46 10.78 -7.23
C PHE A 219 -8.35 11.16 -8.42
N ASP A 220 -8.39 10.30 -9.44
CA ASP A 220 -9.24 10.49 -10.62
C ASP A 220 -10.54 9.72 -10.42
N ASP A 221 -11.60 10.41 -10.00
CA ASP A 221 -12.91 9.81 -9.69
C ASP A 221 -13.50 9.04 -10.87
N SER A 222 -13.20 9.46 -12.10
CA SER A 222 -13.71 8.81 -13.31
C SER A 222 -13.13 7.40 -13.51
N VAL A 223 -11.91 7.18 -13.02
CA VAL A 223 -11.21 5.87 -13.10
C VAL A 223 -11.22 5.15 -11.74
N GLY A 224 -11.48 5.87 -10.65
CA GLY A 224 -11.42 5.33 -9.29
C GLY A 224 -10.00 4.99 -8.84
N MET A 225 -8.99 5.73 -9.31
CA MET A 225 -7.58 5.44 -9.05
C MET A 225 -6.71 6.70 -8.93
N PHE A 226 -5.57 6.59 -8.24
CA PHE A 226 -4.60 7.69 -8.15
C PHE A 226 -3.83 7.89 -9.45
N CYS A 227 -3.60 9.15 -9.82
CA CYS A 227 -2.67 9.49 -10.89
C CYS A 227 -1.24 9.67 -10.35
N ALA A 228 -0.32 8.85 -10.81
CA ALA A 228 1.11 9.03 -10.66
C ALA A 228 1.66 9.79 -11.88
N THR A 229 2.56 10.74 -11.63
CA THR A 229 3.33 11.45 -12.65
C THR A 229 4.80 11.38 -12.24
N CYS A 230 5.72 11.18 -13.18
CA CYS A 230 7.16 11.17 -12.86
C CYS A 230 7.56 12.47 -12.15
N SER A 231 8.31 12.36 -11.07
CA SER A 231 8.90 13.53 -10.41
C SER A 231 10.15 13.91 -11.16
N THR A 232 10.21 15.14 -11.66
CA THR A 232 11.37 15.67 -12.39
C THR A 232 11.89 16.91 -11.70
N GLN A 233 13.19 16.99 -11.48
CA GLN A 233 13.88 18.17 -10.98
C GLN A 233 14.91 18.58 -12.03
N GLN A 234 14.86 19.84 -12.48
CA GLN A 234 15.77 20.35 -13.53
C GLN A 234 15.79 19.51 -14.81
N ARG A 235 14.62 19.00 -15.23
CA ARG A 235 14.44 18.10 -16.39
C ARG A 235 15.06 16.71 -16.24
N CYS A 236 15.59 16.37 -15.07
CA CYS A 236 16.07 15.03 -14.74
C CYS A 236 15.07 14.30 -13.84
N PRO A 237 15.01 12.96 -13.87
CA PRO A 237 14.24 12.19 -12.90
C PRO A 237 14.72 12.49 -11.48
N ASN A 238 13.78 12.77 -10.58
CA ASN A 238 14.08 12.87 -9.15
C ASN A 238 14.42 11.45 -8.67
N ALA A 239 15.66 11.23 -8.27
CA ALA A 239 16.16 9.92 -7.91
C ALA A 239 16.74 9.93 -6.50
N ALA A 240 16.65 8.79 -5.81
CA ALA A 240 17.28 8.60 -4.51
C ALA A 240 17.73 7.16 -4.32
N ILE A 241 18.59 6.95 -3.33
CA ILE A 241 18.92 5.62 -2.82
C ILE A 241 18.20 5.44 -1.49
N ILE A 242 17.42 4.36 -1.39
CA ILE A 242 16.70 3.99 -0.18
C ILE A 242 17.05 2.57 0.26
N PRO A 243 16.95 2.28 1.56
CA PRO A 243 17.01 0.90 2.05
C PRO A 243 15.85 0.07 1.48
N ILE A 244 16.12 -1.21 1.21
CA ILE A 244 15.11 -2.10 0.62
C ILE A 244 13.89 -2.34 1.51
N HIS A 245 14.03 -2.21 2.84
CA HIS A 245 12.92 -2.38 3.78
C HIS A 245 11.92 -1.22 3.72
N ARG A 246 12.25 -0.10 3.06
CA ARG A 246 11.29 0.98 2.79
C ARG A 246 10.32 0.65 1.65
N LEU A 247 10.56 -0.42 0.90
CA LEU A 247 9.62 -0.92 -0.10
C LEU A 247 8.49 -1.68 0.60
N ILE A 248 7.26 -1.21 0.40
CA ILE A 248 6.08 -1.81 1.04
C ILE A 248 5.51 -2.92 0.17
N GLN A 249 5.29 -2.64 -1.11
CA GLN A 249 4.73 -3.60 -2.03
C GLN A 249 4.95 -3.20 -3.49
N PRO A 250 4.95 -4.14 -4.45
CA PRO A 250 4.92 -3.80 -5.85
C PRO A 250 3.60 -3.10 -6.20
N CYS A 251 3.64 -2.21 -7.16
CA CYS A 251 2.45 -1.60 -7.74
C CYS A 251 2.54 -1.65 -9.26
N HIS A 252 1.38 -1.63 -9.91
CA HIS A 252 1.30 -1.59 -11.35
C HIS A 252 0.87 -0.22 -11.84
N LEU A 253 1.57 0.22 -12.86
CA LEU A 253 1.38 1.47 -13.55
C LEU A 253 0.66 1.21 -14.86
N ILE A 254 -0.55 1.75 -15.00
CA ILE A 254 -1.36 1.63 -16.21
C ILE A 254 -1.33 2.98 -16.93
N PRO A 255 -1.03 3.05 -18.23
CA PRO A 255 -1.09 4.31 -18.97
C PRO A 255 -2.51 4.88 -18.98
N LYS A 256 -2.65 6.19 -18.87
CA LYS A 256 -3.89 6.86 -19.28
C LYS A 256 -3.91 6.99 -20.80
N PHE A 257 -4.79 6.25 -21.46
CA PHE A 257 -5.01 6.40 -22.90
C PHE A 257 -5.84 7.68 -23.14
N PRO A 258 -5.44 8.54 -24.09
CA PRO A 258 -6.28 9.68 -24.47
C PRO A 258 -7.60 9.17 -25.05
N VAL A 259 -8.68 9.88 -24.80
CA VAL A 259 -10.00 9.60 -25.37
C VAL A 259 -9.95 9.96 -26.86
N GLY A 260 -9.77 8.97 -27.73
CA GLY A 260 -9.63 9.12 -29.18
C GLY A 260 -8.99 7.90 -29.85
N ALA A 261 -8.99 7.86 -31.18
CA ALA A 261 -8.38 6.77 -31.96
C ALA A 261 -6.86 6.72 -31.73
N VAL A 262 -6.40 5.87 -30.82
CA VAL A 262 -4.98 5.64 -30.57
C VAL A 262 -4.43 4.78 -31.70
N ASN A 263 -3.50 5.33 -32.48
CA ASN A 263 -2.76 4.55 -33.46
C ASN A 263 -1.88 3.52 -32.71
N PRO A 264 -2.07 2.20 -32.93
CA PRO A 264 -1.31 1.18 -32.20
C PRO A 264 0.21 1.25 -32.45
N ARG A 265 0.65 1.90 -33.53
CA ARG A 265 2.08 2.06 -33.85
C ARG A 265 2.80 3.10 -33.00
N THR A 266 2.09 4.11 -32.46
CA THR A 266 2.68 5.16 -31.60
C THR A 266 2.74 4.79 -30.13
N LEU A 267 2.15 3.65 -29.74
CA LEU A 267 2.06 3.24 -28.34
C LEU A 267 3.45 2.97 -27.75
N ILE A 268 4.33 2.22 -28.42
CA ILE A 268 5.56 1.67 -27.81
C ILE A 268 6.53 2.76 -27.31
N SER A 269 6.64 3.90 -28.00
CA SER A 269 7.57 4.99 -27.62
C SER A 269 6.97 6.02 -26.67
N ALA A 270 5.64 6.13 -26.57
CA ALA A 270 4.95 7.19 -25.82
C ALA A 270 4.70 6.86 -24.34
N PHE A 271 4.85 5.60 -23.93
CA PHE A 271 4.53 5.13 -22.57
C PHE A 271 5.35 5.78 -21.45
N LEU A 272 6.53 6.33 -21.75
CA LEU A 272 7.51 6.73 -20.74
C LEU A 272 7.67 8.24 -20.55
N THR A 273 7.14 9.09 -21.44
CA THR A 273 7.51 10.52 -21.48
C THR A 273 6.39 11.51 -21.15
N GLY A 274 5.13 11.10 -21.03
CA GLY A 274 4.05 12.07 -20.76
C GLY A 274 2.75 11.55 -20.15
N THR A 275 2.65 10.27 -19.86
CA THR A 275 1.38 9.67 -19.43
C THR A 275 1.12 9.86 -17.94
N LYS A 276 -0.09 10.33 -17.60
CA LYS A 276 -0.69 10.10 -16.27
C LYS A 276 -0.77 8.59 -16.11
N ILE A 277 -0.18 8.09 -15.03
CA ILE A 277 -0.13 6.66 -14.77
C ILE A 277 -1.11 6.34 -13.66
N ILE A 278 -1.86 5.28 -13.85
CA ILE A 278 -2.94 4.88 -12.97
C ILE A 278 -2.45 3.74 -12.08
N PHE A 279 -2.62 3.93 -10.76
CA PHE A 279 -2.19 3.02 -9.72
C PHE A 279 -3.27 1.97 -9.44
N ASN A 280 -3.03 0.71 -9.84
CA ASN A 280 -3.95 -0.38 -9.50
C ASN A 280 -3.56 -1.01 -8.16
N TYR A 281 -4.47 -0.92 -7.20
CA TYR A 281 -4.45 -1.66 -5.95
C TYR A 281 -5.66 -2.59 -5.94
N PRO A 282 -5.51 -3.89 -6.27
CA PRO A 282 -6.65 -4.80 -6.33
C PRO A 282 -7.39 -4.97 -4.99
N TRP A 283 -6.78 -4.56 -3.87
CA TRP A 283 -7.24 -4.89 -2.52
C TRP A 283 -7.67 -3.69 -1.67
N TYR A 284 -7.47 -2.44 -2.14
CA TYR A 284 -7.77 -1.25 -1.32
C TYR A 284 -9.27 -0.93 -1.21
N TYR A 285 -10.12 -1.56 -2.04
CA TYR A 285 -11.57 -1.48 -1.90
C TYR A 285 -12.07 -2.02 -0.55
N TYR A 286 -11.28 -2.83 0.17
CA TYR A 286 -11.65 -3.32 1.50
C TYR A 286 -11.33 -2.35 2.64
N VAL A 287 -10.43 -1.37 2.45
CA VAL A 287 -9.96 -0.48 3.53
C VAL A 287 -10.72 0.85 3.57
N LEU A 288 -11.12 1.38 2.40
CA LEU A 288 -11.91 2.61 2.33
C LEU A 288 -13.42 2.40 2.53
N GLY A 289 -13.86 1.17 2.81
CA GLY A 289 -15.17 0.92 3.44
C GLY A 289 -15.27 1.47 4.86
N MET A 290 -14.17 1.90 5.47
CA MET A 290 -14.19 2.84 6.59
C MET A 290 -14.18 4.27 6.04
N THR A 291 -15.37 4.80 5.77
CA THR A 291 -15.59 6.25 5.75
C THR A 291 -15.21 6.80 7.12
N ILE A 292 -14.07 7.49 7.22
CA ILE A 292 -13.91 8.51 8.26
C ILE A 292 -14.76 9.67 7.77
N SER A 293 -16.06 9.64 8.10
CA SER A 293 -16.90 10.82 8.00
C SER A 293 -16.46 11.76 9.11
N GLU A 294 -15.68 12.77 8.73
CA GLU A 294 -15.41 13.93 9.57
C GLU A 294 -16.73 14.70 9.69
N VAL A 295 -17.39 14.61 10.85
CA VAL A 295 -18.61 15.36 11.13
C VAL A 295 -18.22 16.59 11.93
N GLU A 296 -18.19 17.75 11.26
CA GLU A 296 -18.06 19.04 11.92
C GLU A 296 -19.42 19.41 12.52
N VAL A 297 -19.57 19.25 13.84
CA VAL A 297 -20.80 19.65 14.55
C VAL A 297 -20.60 21.07 15.07
N GLN A 298 -21.26 22.04 14.43
CA GLN A 298 -21.26 23.42 14.88
C GLN A 298 -22.35 23.61 15.93
N VAL A 299 -21.99 23.57 17.22
CA VAL A 299 -22.87 23.98 18.32
C VAL A 299 -22.55 25.43 18.67
N GLY A 300 -23.58 26.27 18.73
CA GLY A 300 -23.47 27.74 18.71
C GLY A 300 -22.38 28.35 19.60
N GLY A 301 -21.54 29.17 18.99
CA GLY A 301 -20.66 30.13 19.66
C GLY A 301 -19.33 29.57 20.19
N GLN A 302 -18.32 29.57 19.32
CA GLN A 302 -16.87 29.63 19.65
C GLN A 302 -16.15 28.41 20.29
N VAL A 303 -16.60 27.17 20.12
CA VAL A 303 -15.72 26.02 20.41
C VAL A 303 -15.78 24.98 19.29
N ASN A 304 -14.63 24.72 18.64
CA ASN A 304 -14.47 23.63 17.68
C ASN A 304 -14.06 22.36 18.43
N TYR A 305 -14.87 21.32 18.35
CA TYR A 305 -14.54 20.00 18.88
C TYR A 305 -14.08 19.10 17.73
N HIS A 306 -12.95 18.43 17.90
CA HIS A 306 -12.52 17.34 17.03
C HIS A 306 -12.88 16.01 17.68
N THR A 307 -13.87 15.32 17.14
CA THR A 307 -14.25 13.97 17.59
C THR A 307 -13.78 12.96 16.56
N VAL A 308 -12.85 12.08 16.95
CA VAL A 308 -12.42 10.96 16.12
C VAL A 308 -13.14 9.71 16.62
N VAL A 309 -14.10 9.20 15.84
CA VAL A 309 -14.80 7.96 16.18
C VAL A 309 -14.05 6.80 15.56
N VAL A 310 -13.44 5.94 16.39
CA VAL A 310 -12.82 4.68 15.95
C VAL A 310 -13.69 3.53 16.42
N GLY A 311 -14.56 3.04 15.53
CA GLY A 311 -15.41 1.88 15.81
C GLY A 311 -14.89 0.60 15.16
N LYS A 312 -14.73 -0.47 15.94
CA LYS A 312 -14.65 -1.85 15.42
C LYS A 312 -16.06 -2.44 15.42
N HIS A 313 -16.58 -2.82 14.25
CA HIS A 313 -17.74 -3.71 14.20
C HIS A 313 -17.25 -5.17 14.26
N SER A 314 -17.27 -5.77 15.45
CA SER A 314 -17.31 -7.23 15.58
C SER A 314 -18.77 -7.66 15.57
N SER A 315 -19.16 -8.49 14.60
CA SER A 315 -20.46 -9.14 14.60
C SER A 315 -20.57 -10.06 15.81
N GLY A 316 -21.37 -9.68 16.82
CA GLY A 316 -21.83 -10.59 17.88
C GLY A 316 -21.61 -10.18 19.34
N SER A 317 -21.27 -8.93 19.66
CA SER A 317 -21.23 -8.48 21.07
C SER A 317 -21.93 -7.14 21.24
N GLN A 318 -22.94 -7.09 22.11
CA GLN A 318 -23.49 -5.84 22.66
C GLN A 318 -22.55 -5.33 23.75
N GLU A 319 -21.39 -4.79 23.37
CA GLU A 319 -20.61 -3.93 24.28
C GLU A 319 -20.79 -2.47 23.86
N PRO A 320 -20.93 -1.54 24.82
CA PRO A 320 -21.05 -0.12 24.50
C PRO A 320 -19.75 0.39 23.85
N VAL A 321 -19.90 1.05 22.70
CA VAL A 321 -18.80 1.71 21.99
C VAL A 321 -18.21 2.81 22.88
N ARG A 322 -16.95 2.66 23.27
CA ARG A 322 -16.22 3.67 24.05
C ARG A 322 -15.82 4.81 23.12
N VAL A 323 -16.40 5.98 23.31
CA VAL A 323 -16.07 7.20 22.55
C VAL A 323 -15.14 8.05 23.39
N GLU A 324 -13.88 8.18 22.98
CA GLU A 324 -12.96 9.15 23.59
C GLU A 324 -13.14 10.50 22.90
N THR A 325 -13.59 11.50 23.65
CA THR A 325 -13.64 12.89 23.19
C THR A 325 -12.45 13.63 23.76
N VAL A 326 -11.54 14.10 22.90
CA VAL A 326 -10.37 14.88 23.33
C VAL A 326 -10.63 16.34 23.02
N ALA A 327 -11.02 17.11 24.04
CA ALA A 327 -11.06 18.57 23.93
C ALA A 327 -9.65 19.14 24.15
N ARG A 328 -9.22 20.08 23.31
CA ARG A 328 -8.02 20.89 23.57
C ARG A 328 -8.47 22.31 23.88
N TYR A 329 -8.16 22.78 25.10
CA TYR A 329 -8.32 24.17 25.48
C TYR A 329 -6.99 24.69 26.01
N ASN A 330 -6.44 25.71 25.35
CA ASN A 330 -5.26 26.49 25.80
C ASN A 330 -4.15 25.71 26.51
N GLY A 331 -3.56 24.71 25.85
CA GLY A 331 -2.26 24.14 26.25
C GLY A 331 -2.25 23.20 27.45
N SER A 332 -3.39 22.86 28.06
CA SER A 332 -3.48 21.79 29.07
C SER A 332 -4.25 20.58 28.53
N ARG A 333 -3.79 19.38 28.86
CA ARG A 333 -4.37 18.09 28.40
C ARG A 333 -5.08 17.46 29.59
N GLU A 334 -6.38 17.75 29.75
CA GLU A 334 -7.23 17.02 30.69
C GLU A 334 -8.03 15.95 29.96
N SER A 335 -7.93 14.71 30.43
CA SER A 335 -8.75 13.59 29.99
C SER A 335 -10.00 13.53 30.86
N VAL A 336 -11.17 13.78 30.27
CA VAL A 336 -12.45 13.60 30.94
C VAL A 336 -13.13 12.34 30.39
N GLU A 337 -13.44 11.41 31.26
CA GLU A 337 -14.17 10.19 30.94
C GLU A 337 -15.66 10.45 31.11
N CYS A 338 -16.42 10.49 30.01
CA CYS A 338 -17.87 10.62 30.05
C CYS A 338 -18.53 9.33 29.56
N THR A 339 -19.31 8.70 30.44
CA THR A 339 -20.16 7.56 30.10
C THR A 339 -21.52 8.07 29.65
N LEU A 340 -21.84 7.98 28.36
CA LEU A 340 -23.17 8.26 27.83
C LEU A 340 -24.08 7.06 28.07
N GLN A 341 -25.02 7.17 29.02
CA GLN A 341 -26.20 6.30 29.06
C GLN A 341 -27.28 6.88 28.15
N SER A 342 -27.70 6.12 27.14
CA SER A 342 -28.84 6.49 26.29
C SER A 342 -30.13 6.43 27.10
N ASN A 343 -30.76 7.58 27.35
CA ASN A 343 -32.16 7.64 27.74
C ASN A 343 -32.96 8.35 26.64
N VAL A 344 -33.72 7.56 25.89
CA VAL A 344 -34.76 8.01 24.98
C VAL A 344 -36.00 8.29 25.82
N HIS A 345 -36.49 9.53 25.89
CA HIS A 345 -37.90 9.83 26.18
C HIS A 345 -38.34 11.17 25.57
N ASN A 346 -39.56 11.15 25.01
CA ASN A 346 -40.30 12.23 24.35
C ASN A 346 -40.41 13.53 25.17
N VAL A 347 -40.38 14.68 24.49
CA VAL A 347 -41.26 15.82 24.82
C VAL A 347 -41.76 16.49 23.53
N ALA A 348 -43.08 16.59 23.44
CA ALA A 348 -43.85 17.17 22.36
C ALA A 348 -43.90 18.71 22.41
N ALA A 349 -44.42 19.27 21.32
CA ALA A 349 -44.57 20.68 21.00
C ALA A 349 -45.14 21.60 22.10
N SER A 350 -44.65 22.85 22.10
CA SER A 350 -45.49 24.03 22.35
C SER A 350 -44.89 25.24 21.64
N ALA A 351 -45.56 25.64 20.57
CA ALA A 351 -45.40 26.95 19.95
C ALA A 351 -46.20 27.97 20.77
N LEU A 352 -45.57 29.05 21.22
CA LEU A 352 -46.26 30.24 21.70
C LEU A 352 -45.55 31.49 21.20
N ASN A 353 -46.36 32.28 20.50
CA ASN A 353 -46.11 33.59 19.94
C ASN A 353 -45.42 34.56 20.91
N SER A 354 -44.49 35.36 20.40
CA SER A 354 -44.49 36.82 20.63
C SER A 354 -43.42 37.54 19.79
N ARG A 355 -43.89 38.43 18.92
CA ARG A 355 -43.29 39.72 18.54
C ARG A 355 -44.36 40.78 18.87
N PRO A 356 -44.08 42.09 18.85
CA PRO A 356 -42.91 42.84 19.35
C PRO A 356 -43.36 44.04 20.25
N MET A 357 -42.41 44.63 20.97
CA MET A 357 -42.22 46.09 21.18
C MET A 357 -40.94 46.29 21.99
#